data_AF-A0A5C6PF60-F1
#
_entry.id   AF-A0A5C6PF60-F1
#
_cell.length_a   1.000
_cell.length_b   1.000
_cell.length_c   1.000
_cell.angle_alpha   90.00
_cell.angle_beta   90.00
_cell.angle_gamma   90.00
#
_symmetry.space_group_name_H-M   'P 1'
#
loop_
_entity.id
_entity.type
_entity.pdbx_description
1 polymer ?
#
loop_
_entity_poly.entity_id
_entity_poly.type
_entity_poly.pdbx_seq_one_letter_code
_entity_poly.pdbx_strand_id
1 'polypeptide(L)'
;MVSQGIQIIGISMAVIGWFMVIIVCALPMWKVTAFVGANIITAQTVWQGMWMNCVVQSTGQMQCKVYDSMLALPGDLQAARAMIVISILTGIFGVVLSIAGGKCTNCIEDERAKAKACILSGVFFIISGSLCLIPVSWSANSIVNNFYNPLLMEAQRFELGAALYIGWAAAALLLMGGGLLCWNCPPKHHQHPHYVPKFTPVKSHSSNLGTKILFGQKNSPDNRTALLLYSERASERAVSLRQSWTESRNSSVSCRERSLFTMGRIAKEVAGQILSFIGFIGVAVTCGIPMWRVTSYIGANIVTGQIIWDGLWMNCVMQSTGQMQCKLNESVMRLSPDLQAARALVIISLIFGFIGFVISFIGAKCTGCLKNESSRAKVVIISGCLIIVSAVLILIPVCWSAAVSITDFQNPLTIETQRREIGASIYIGWASAAFLLIGGIVLTTSCPPQKQMYGYPGYPPAPVYPYAGPQYAPVYVPPSNRSYTGTASYVPNKPYAAPSAYAPAQYP
;
A
#
# COMPACT_ATOMS: atom_id res chain seq x y z
N MET A 1 -25.75 10.76 -4.59
CA MET A 1 -24.74 9.69 -4.33
C MET A 1 -23.38 10.36 -4.26
N VAL A 2 -22.64 10.28 -3.14
CA VAL A 2 -21.30 10.89 -3.07
C VAL A 2 -20.31 10.03 -3.85
N SER A 3 -19.72 10.61 -4.90
CA SER A 3 -18.76 9.95 -5.80
C SER A 3 -17.65 9.23 -5.03
N GLN A 4 -17.35 8.00 -5.43
CA GLN A 4 -16.19 7.24 -4.91
C GLN A 4 -14.88 7.99 -5.14
N GLY A 5 -14.79 8.79 -6.24
CA GLY A 5 -13.63 9.59 -6.55
C GLY A 5 -13.27 10.63 -5.49
N ILE A 6 -14.25 11.30 -4.89
CA ILE A 6 -14.01 12.33 -3.85
C ILE A 6 -13.35 11.70 -2.62
N GLN A 7 -13.79 10.51 -2.22
CA GLN A 7 -13.22 9.79 -1.08
C GLN A 7 -11.79 9.30 -1.39
N ILE A 8 -11.54 8.78 -2.60
CA ILE A 8 -10.20 8.35 -3.02
C ILE A 8 -9.22 9.53 -3.06
N ILE A 9 -9.66 10.68 -3.61
CA ILE A 9 -8.88 11.92 -3.62
C ILE A 9 -8.56 12.38 -2.19
N GLY A 10 -9.56 12.44 -1.31
CA GLY A 10 -9.37 12.80 0.10
C GLY A 10 -8.37 11.90 0.85
N ILE A 11 -8.45 10.58 0.67
CA ILE A 11 -7.47 9.62 1.23
C ILE A 11 -6.08 9.89 0.67
N SER A 12 -5.94 10.05 -0.66
CA SER A 12 -4.64 10.27 -1.30
C SER A 12 -3.95 11.55 -0.82
N MET A 13 -4.68 12.67 -0.73
CA MET A 13 -4.17 13.93 -0.19
C MET A 13 -3.76 13.81 1.28
N ALA A 14 -4.56 13.13 2.11
CA ALA A 14 -4.25 12.94 3.52
C ALA A 14 -3.00 12.06 3.73
N VAL A 15 -2.84 10.98 2.95
CA VAL A 15 -1.65 10.11 3.01
C VAL A 15 -0.39 10.86 2.55
N ILE A 16 -0.46 11.63 1.45
CA ILE A 16 0.67 12.45 0.97
C ILE A 16 1.02 13.53 2.01
N GLY A 17 0.02 14.22 2.56
CA GLY A 17 0.22 15.22 3.61
C GLY A 17 0.89 14.62 4.86
N TRP A 18 0.48 13.43 5.29
CA TRP A 18 1.09 12.72 6.42
C TRP A 18 2.56 12.37 6.17
N PHE A 19 2.92 11.87 4.98
CA PHE A 19 4.33 11.65 4.61
C PHE A 19 5.14 12.95 4.63
N MET A 20 4.55 14.08 4.18
CA MET A 20 5.22 15.38 4.23
C MET A 20 5.48 15.85 5.68
N VAL A 21 4.60 15.56 6.66
CA VAL A 21 4.87 15.83 8.08
C VAL A 21 6.09 15.04 8.59
N ILE A 22 6.26 13.78 8.17
CA ILE A 22 7.44 12.97 8.52
C ILE A 22 8.71 13.62 7.96
N ILE A 23 8.68 14.08 6.70
CA ILE A 23 9.80 14.79 6.06
C ILE A 23 10.14 16.08 6.83
N VAL A 24 9.13 16.88 7.19
CA VAL A 24 9.30 18.13 7.97
C VAL A 24 9.91 17.87 9.34
N CYS A 25 9.56 16.76 9.98
CA CYS A 25 10.16 16.33 11.25
C CYS A 25 11.66 15.96 11.09
N ALA A 26 12.04 15.34 9.97
CA ALA A 26 13.40 14.87 9.73
C ALA A 26 14.36 15.96 9.20
N LEU A 27 13.86 16.92 8.41
CA LEU A 27 14.72 17.93 7.75
C LEU A 27 15.29 18.97 8.73
N PRO A 28 16.60 19.24 8.72
CA PRO A 28 17.23 20.22 9.60
C PRO A 28 17.07 21.68 9.14
N MET A 29 16.03 21.98 8.36
CA MET A 29 15.88 23.24 7.59
C MET A 29 14.67 24.06 8.08
N TRP A 30 14.52 24.26 9.39
CA TRP A 30 13.40 25.01 9.97
C TRP A 30 13.67 26.52 10.05
N LYS A 31 14.87 26.91 10.50
CA LYS A 31 15.33 28.31 10.46
C LYS A 31 16.67 28.38 9.73
N VAL A 32 16.91 29.43 8.95
CA VAL A 32 18.19 29.65 8.26
C VAL A 32 18.72 31.02 8.67
N THR A 33 20.02 31.18 8.90
CA THR A 33 20.68 32.49 8.92
C THR A 33 21.83 32.49 7.94
N ALA A 34 22.13 33.64 7.33
CA ALA A 34 23.38 33.87 6.64
C ALA A 34 24.17 34.92 7.43
N PHE A 35 25.19 34.48 8.17
CA PHE A 35 26.17 35.39 8.77
C PHE A 35 27.11 35.86 7.66
N VAL A 36 26.79 37.00 7.02
CA VAL A 36 27.66 37.64 6.03
C VAL A 36 28.48 38.73 6.71
N GLY A 37 29.66 38.36 7.20
CA GLY A 37 30.67 39.34 7.60
C GLY A 37 31.29 40.02 6.38
N ALA A 38 31.94 41.18 6.57
CA ALA A 38 32.60 41.92 5.50
C ALA A 38 33.76 41.15 4.80
N ASN A 39 34.18 40.00 5.33
CA ASN A 39 35.19 39.12 4.77
C ASN A 39 34.59 37.77 4.38
N ILE A 40 34.82 37.34 3.14
CA ILE A 40 34.32 36.06 2.57
C ILE A 40 34.74 34.82 3.41
N ILE A 41 35.85 34.93 4.15
CA ILE A 41 36.40 33.88 5.02
C ILE A 41 35.51 33.62 6.25
N THR A 42 34.69 34.58 6.69
CA THR A 42 33.78 34.40 7.84
C THR A 42 32.31 34.19 7.45
N ALA A 43 32.01 34.12 6.15
CA ALA A 43 30.67 33.86 5.64
C ALA A 43 30.22 32.42 5.97
N GLN A 44 29.17 32.29 6.76
CA GLN A 44 28.60 31.00 7.19
C GLN A 44 27.07 31.02 7.20
N THR A 45 26.45 29.94 6.71
CA THR A 45 25.00 29.75 6.70
C THR A 45 24.60 28.74 7.78
N VAL A 46 23.85 29.16 8.79
CA VAL A 46 23.42 28.28 9.89
C VAL A 46 21.98 27.82 9.65
N TRP A 47 21.81 26.51 9.59
CA TRP A 47 20.55 25.81 9.45
C TRP A 47 20.17 25.25 10.82
N GLN A 48 19.08 25.72 11.40
CA GLN A 48 18.53 25.17 12.63
C GLN A 48 17.41 24.21 12.28
N GLY A 49 17.62 22.94 12.60
CA GLY A 49 16.64 21.88 12.51
C GLY A 49 15.93 21.64 13.82
N MET A 50 14.93 20.77 13.79
CA MET A 50 14.25 20.42 15.04
C MET A 50 15.10 19.50 15.93
N TRP A 51 16.00 18.67 15.38
CA TRP A 51 16.82 17.69 16.13
C TRP A 51 18.32 17.98 16.17
N MET A 52 18.82 18.79 15.23
CA MET A 52 20.23 19.15 15.06
C MET A 52 20.34 20.54 14.43
N ASN A 53 21.46 21.22 14.62
CA ASN A 53 21.84 22.41 13.86
C ASN A 53 23.05 22.12 12.96
N CYS A 54 23.08 22.70 11.77
CA CYS A 54 24.16 22.53 10.79
C CYS A 54 24.70 23.88 10.32
N VAL A 55 26.01 24.05 10.30
CA VAL A 55 26.69 25.29 9.88
C VAL A 55 27.46 25.03 8.59
N VAL A 56 27.03 25.66 7.49
CA VAL A 56 27.70 25.58 6.18
C VAL A 56 28.68 26.72 6.03
N GLN A 57 29.95 26.43 5.81
CA GLN A 57 31.00 27.40 5.56
C GLN A 57 31.15 27.68 4.06
N SER A 58 31.71 28.84 3.68
CA SER A 58 31.98 29.21 2.28
C SER A 58 32.90 28.23 1.52
N THR A 59 33.61 27.35 2.22
CA THR A 59 34.41 26.24 1.68
C THR A 59 33.59 24.99 1.29
N GLY A 60 32.27 25.01 1.49
CA GLY A 60 31.36 23.89 1.23
C GLY A 60 31.42 22.76 2.28
N GLN A 61 31.98 23.02 3.46
CA GLN A 61 31.88 22.09 4.60
C GLN A 61 30.65 22.43 5.45
N MET A 62 29.89 21.42 5.86
CA MET A 62 28.69 21.55 6.71
C MET A 62 28.90 20.86 8.07
N GLN A 63 29.10 21.64 9.13
CA GLN A 63 29.29 21.13 10.50
C GLN A 63 27.93 20.94 11.17
N CYS A 64 27.45 19.70 11.30
CA CYS A 64 26.23 19.38 12.02
C CYS A 64 26.54 18.99 13.47
N LYS A 65 25.70 19.45 14.40
CA LYS A 65 25.73 19.06 15.81
C LYS A 65 24.31 18.70 16.28
N VAL A 66 24.19 17.57 16.98
CA VAL A 66 22.95 17.18 17.66
C VAL A 66 22.83 17.99 18.95
N TYR A 67 21.62 18.33 19.37
CA TYR A 67 21.41 19.04 20.62
C TYR A 67 21.65 18.13 21.84
N ASP A 68 22.86 18.14 22.39
CA ASP A 68 23.32 17.25 23.47
C ASP A 68 22.43 17.26 24.73
N SER A 69 21.84 18.41 25.06
CA SER A 69 21.11 18.63 26.32
C SER A 69 19.73 19.22 26.07
N MET A 70 18.68 18.43 26.32
CA MET A 70 17.28 18.88 26.28
C MET A 70 16.99 20.07 27.22
N LEU A 71 17.72 20.16 28.33
CA LEU A 71 17.51 21.16 29.39
C LEU A 71 18.08 22.56 29.07
N ALA A 72 18.91 22.69 28.03
CA ALA A 72 19.51 23.95 27.59
C ALA A 72 18.84 24.53 26.32
N LEU A 73 17.73 23.94 25.89
CA LEU A 73 17.04 24.25 24.65
C LEU A 73 15.81 25.14 24.93
N PRO A 74 15.48 26.16 24.09
CA PRO A 74 14.29 26.98 24.31
C PRO A 74 12.99 26.15 24.31
N GLY A 75 12.11 26.43 25.27
CA GLY A 75 10.88 25.66 25.50
C GLY A 75 9.98 25.54 24.27
N ASP A 76 9.89 26.60 23.46
CA ASP A 76 9.19 26.61 22.16
C ASP A 76 9.59 25.46 21.23
N LEU A 77 10.89 25.13 21.19
CA LEU A 77 11.41 24.07 20.33
C LEU A 77 11.12 22.68 20.89
N GLN A 78 11.07 22.54 22.23
CA GLN A 78 10.63 21.31 22.88
C GLN A 78 9.12 21.07 22.70
N ALA A 79 8.31 22.13 22.78
CA ALA A 79 6.88 22.07 22.48
C ALA A 79 6.62 21.72 20.99
N ALA A 80 7.39 22.30 20.06
CA ALA A 80 7.33 21.96 18.64
C ALA A 80 7.64 20.49 18.36
N ARG A 81 8.67 19.92 19.01
CA ARG A 81 8.99 18.48 18.95
C ARG A 81 7.80 17.62 19.35
N ALA A 82 7.19 17.92 20.51
CA ALA A 82 6.04 17.17 21.01
C ALA A 82 4.84 17.25 20.05
N MET A 83 4.48 18.46 19.59
CA MET A 83 3.34 18.66 18.69
C MET A 83 3.49 17.91 17.36
N ILE A 84 4.66 17.97 16.71
CA ILE A 84 4.91 17.25 15.44
C ILE A 84 4.90 15.73 15.65
N VAL A 85 5.49 15.20 16.73
CA VAL A 85 5.46 13.75 17.00
C VAL A 85 4.02 13.28 17.24
N ILE A 86 3.21 14.02 18.00
CA ILE A 86 1.79 13.70 18.21
C ILE A 86 0.99 13.84 16.90
N SER A 87 1.31 14.82 16.04
CA SER A 87 0.74 14.94 14.69
C SER A 87 1.02 13.70 13.83
N ILE A 88 2.25 13.16 13.86
CA ILE A 88 2.60 11.93 13.13
C ILE A 88 1.82 10.74 13.68
N LEU A 89 1.76 10.56 15.01
CA LEU A 89 1.05 9.46 15.66
C LEU A 89 -0.47 9.50 15.38
N THR A 90 -1.11 10.67 15.51
CA THR A 90 -2.53 10.85 15.17
C THR A 90 -2.80 10.62 13.68
N GLY A 91 -1.85 10.98 12.81
CA GLY A 91 -1.88 10.65 11.39
C GLY A 91 -1.86 9.15 11.10
N ILE A 92 -1.09 8.33 11.84
CA ILE A 92 -1.10 6.86 11.72
C ILE A 92 -2.51 6.31 12.00
N PHE A 93 -3.16 6.75 13.08
CA PHE A 93 -4.54 6.35 13.38
C PHE A 93 -5.51 6.81 12.29
N GLY A 94 -5.34 8.01 11.74
CA GLY A 94 -6.07 8.50 10.57
C GLY A 94 -5.92 7.59 9.35
N VAL A 95 -4.70 7.18 9.00
CA VAL A 95 -4.42 6.26 7.88
C VAL A 95 -5.13 4.91 8.10
N VAL A 96 -4.95 4.28 9.27
CA VAL A 96 -5.56 2.98 9.59
C VAL A 96 -7.09 3.04 9.51
N LEU A 97 -7.71 4.09 10.06
CA LEU A 97 -9.17 4.28 10.01
C LEU A 97 -9.67 4.62 8.59
N SER A 98 -8.87 5.31 7.78
CA SER A 98 -9.23 5.64 6.39
C SER A 98 -9.29 4.38 5.51
N ILE A 99 -8.39 3.42 5.78
CA ILE A 99 -8.40 2.09 5.16
C ILE A 99 -9.65 1.34 5.58
N ALA A 100 -10.03 1.35 6.87
CA ALA A 100 -11.24 0.69 7.36
C ALA A 100 -12.55 1.32 6.85
N GLY A 101 -12.60 2.65 6.68
CA GLY A 101 -13.80 3.41 6.29
C GLY A 101 -14.00 3.62 4.78
N GLY A 102 -13.12 3.09 3.93
CA GLY A 102 -13.25 3.19 2.47
C GLY A 102 -14.59 2.64 1.94
N LYS A 103 -15.24 3.29 0.96
CA LYS A 103 -16.39 2.68 0.24
C LYS A 103 -16.02 1.41 -0.52
N CYS A 104 -14.75 1.27 -0.91
CA CYS A 104 -14.23 0.01 -1.39
C CYS A 104 -14.16 -1.00 -0.25
N THR A 105 -13.85 -0.58 0.98
CA THR A 105 -13.58 -1.45 2.11
C THR A 105 -14.79 -2.24 2.59
N ASN A 106 -14.69 -3.56 2.51
CA ASN A 106 -15.68 -4.53 3.01
C ASN A 106 -15.17 -5.32 4.22
N CYS A 107 -14.23 -4.78 5.01
CA CYS A 107 -13.89 -5.36 6.33
C CYS A 107 -15.06 -5.22 7.33
N ILE A 108 -15.99 -4.31 7.06
CA ILE A 108 -17.20 -4.00 7.83
C ILE A 108 -18.38 -4.20 6.87
N GLU A 109 -19.45 -4.86 7.28
CA GLU A 109 -20.64 -5.03 6.43
C GLU A 109 -21.65 -3.87 6.57
N ASP A 110 -21.71 -3.23 7.74
CA ASP A 110 -22.59 -2.08 7.98
C ASP A 110 -22.04 -0.78 7.36
N GLU A 111 -22.73 -0.29 6.32
CA GLU A 111 -22.48 1.00 5.66
C GLU A 111 -22.50 2.19 6.64
N ARG A 112 -23.28 2.14 7.73
CA ARG A 112 -23.30 3.21 8.75
C ARG A 112 -22.02 3.20 9.57
N ALA A 113 -21.49 2.03 9.91
CA ALA A 113 -20.20 1.89 10.59
C ALA A 113 -19.04 2.31 9.67
N LYS A 114 -19.06 1.95 8.38
CA LYS A 114 -18.08 2.46 7.38
C LYS A 114 -18.08 3.98 7.30
N ALA A 115 -19.25 4.60 7.19
CA ALA A 115 -19.38 6.06 7.13
C ALA A 115 -18.82 6.73 8.40
N LYS A 116 -19.14 6.20 9.58
CA LYS A 116 -18.58 6.68 10.85
C LYS A 116 -17.05 6.53 10.91
N ALA A 117 -16.49 5.40 10.46
CA ALA A 117 -15.05 5.18 10.40
C ALA A 117 -14.35 6.16 9.43
N CYS A 118 -14.97 6.44 8.27
CA CYS A 118 -14.49 7.44 7.32
C CYS A 118 -14.47 8.86 7.94
N ILE A 119 -15.56 9.27 8.58
CA ILE A 119 -15.64 10.58 9.26
C ILE A 119 -14.61 10.66 10.39
N LEU A 120 -14.48 9.61 11.21
CA LEU A 120 -13.50 9.55 12.29
C LEU A 120 -12.06 9.65 11.76
N SER A 121 -11.73 8.98 10.64
CA SER A 121 -10.43 9.12 9.98
C SER A 121 -10.16 10.56 9.51
N GLY A 122 -11.19 11.23 8.98
CA GLY A 122 -11.10 12.64 8.60
C GLY A 122 -10.84 13.57 9.79
N VAL A 123 -11.49 13.33 10.92
CA VAL A 123 -11.23 14.06 12.18
C VAL A 123 -9.80 13.86 12.67
N PHE A 124 -9.27 12.64 12.66
CA PHE A 124 -7.86 12.39 13.01
C PHE A 124 -6.88 13.09 12.07
N PHE A 125 -7.15 13.15 10.76
CA PHE A 125 -6.33 13.91 9.81
C PHE A 125 -6.43 15.43 10.02
N ILE A 126 -7.60 15.96 10.38
CA ILE A 126 -7.76 17.38 10.71
C ILE A 126 -6.95 17.73 11.97
N ILE A 127 -7.02 16.90 13.02
CA ILE A 127 -6.23 17.06 14.25
C ILE A 127 -4.73 16.95 13.96
N SER A 128 -4.30 15.97 13.17
CA SER A 128 -2.91 15.82 12.73
C SER A 128 -2.44 17.07 11.97
N GLY A 129 -3.23 17.57 11.02
CA GLY A 129 -2.94 18.79 10.25
C GLY A 129 -2.85 20.06 11.11
N SER A 130 -3.76 20.25 12.07
CA SER A 130 -3.71 21.41 12.98
C SER A 130 -2.53 21.35 13.96
N LEU A 131 -2.21 20.17 14.49
CA LEU A 131 -1.02 19.95 15.33
C LEU A 131 0.30 20.13 14.57
N CYS A 132 0.31 19.97 13.23
CA CYS A 132 1.45 20.36 12.40
C CYS A 132 1.47 21.87 12.10
N LEU A 133 0.32 22.49 11.85
CA LEU A 133 0.23 23.90 11.48
C LEU A 133 0.66 24.83 12.63
N ILE A 134 0.27 24.52 13.87
CA ILE A 134 0.59 25.34 15.06
C ILE A 134 2.09 25.57 15.23
N PRO A 135 2.97 24.55 15.37
CA PRO A 135 4.41 24.76 15.57
C PRO A 135 5.10 25.39 14.35
N VAL A 136 4.65 25.08 13.13
CA VAL A 136 5.23 25.64 11.90
C VAL A 136 4.91 27.13 11.78
N SER A 137 3.64 27.52 11.97
CA SER A 137 3.22 28.93 11.92
C SER A 137 3.72 29.74 13.13
N TRP A 138 3.81 29.14 14.32
CA TRP A 138 4.46 29.78 15.47
C TRP A 138 5.94 30.03 15.21
N SER A 139 6.65 29.04 14.67
CA SER A 139 8.05 29.18 14.28
C SER A 139 8.24 30.30 13.25
N ALA A 140 7.42 30.34 12.20
CA ALA A 140 7.43 31.41 11.20
C ALA A 140 7.17 32.79 11.82
N ASN A 141 6.15 32.93 12.67
CA ASN A 141 5.85 34.17 13.39
C ASN A 141 7.02 34.61 14.30
N SER A 142 7.66 33.67 15.01
CA SER A 142 8.84 33.97 15.84
C SER A 142 10.02 34.49 15.01
N ILE A 143 10.23 33.95 13.81
CA ILE A 143 11.29 34.36 12.87
C ILE A 143 11.02 35.77 12.37
N VAL A 144 9.79 36.04 11.91
CA VAL A 144 9.39 37.36 11.39
C VAL A 144 9.46 38.44 12.48
N ASN A 145 8.97 38.18 13.69
CA ASN A 145 9.05 39.13 14.80
C ASN A 145 10.51 39.42 15.21
N ASN A 146 11.38 38.42 15.17
CA ASN A 146 12.82 38.63 15.40
C ASN A 146 13.49 39.42 14.27
N PHE A 147 13.03 39.28 13.02
CA PHE A 147 13.56 40.06 11.90
C PHE A 147 13.29 41.57 12.05
N TYR A 148 12.11 41.95 12.56
CA TYR A 148 11.70 43.34 12.77
C TYR A 148 12.11 43.94 14.13
N ASN A 149 12.71 43.15 15.03
CA ASN A 149 13.09 43.65 16.36
C ASN A 149 14.41 44.46 16.29
N PRO A 150 14.40 45.78 16.57
CA PRO A 150 15.59 46.63 16.45
C PRO A 150 16.68 46.34 17.50
N LEU A 151 16.38 45.52 18.50
CA LEU A 151 17.34 45.11 19.54
C LEU A 151 18.24 43.94 19.11
N LEU A 152 17.93 43.27 17.98
CA LEU A 152 18.71 42.15 17.47
C LEU A 152 19.75 42.62 16.44
N MET A 153 21.00 42.22 16.65
CA MET A 153 22.10 42.53 15.75
C MET A 153 21.90 41.84 14.39
N GLU A 154 22.34 42.48 13.30
CA GLU A 154 22.17 42.01 11.90
C GLU A 154 22.47 40.50 11.73
N ALA A 155 23.51 40.03 12.42
CA ALA A 155 23.98 38.65 12.45
C ALA A 155 22.97 37.62 13.01
N GLN A 156 21.98 38.04 13.81
CA GLN A 156 20.98 37.16 14.44
C GLN A 156 19.64 37.11 13.67
N ARG A 157 19.53 37.74 12.50
CA ARG A 157 18.30 37.64 11.70
C ARG A 157 18.16 36.25 11.08
N PHE A 158 17.00 35.64 11.32
CA PHE A 158 16.62 34.36 10.74
C PHE A 158 15.69 34.57 9.54
N GLU A 159 15.85 33.71 8.55
CA GLU A 159 14.99 33.51 7.39
C GLU A 159 14.17 32.22 7.57
N LEU A 160 13.08 32.13 6.79
CA LEU A 160 12.17 30.99 6.79
C LEU A 160 12.83 29.79 6.09
N GLY A 161 13.08 28.71 6.84
CA GLY A 161 13.68 27.50 6.27
C GLY A 161 12.71 26.69 5.40
N ALA A 162 13.26 25.93 4.45
CA ALA A 162 12.50 25.11 3.50
C ALA A 162 11.49 24.15 4.17
N ALA A 163 11.79 23.64 5.37
CA ALA A 163 10.89 22.74 6.09
C ALA A 163 9.58 23.43 6.52
N LEU A 164 9.57 24.75 6.73
CA LEU A 164 8.34 25.47 7.09
C LEU A 164 7.33 25.50 5.94
N TYR A 165 7.82 25.75 4.70
CA TYR A 165 6.98 25.72 3.50
C TYR A 165 6.39 24.33 3.23
N ILE A 166 7.20 23.27 3.41
CA ILE A 166 6.71 21.88 3.32
C ILE A 166 5.69 21.60 4.44
N GLY A 167 5.90 22.13 5.65
CA GLY A 167 4.96 22.02 6.77
C GLY A 167 3.60 22.67 6.50
N TRP A 168 3.58 23.84 5.89
CA TRP A 168 2.33 24.49 5.45
C TRP A 168 1.62 23.69 4.35
N ALA A 169 2.37 23.18 3.35
CA ALA A 169 1.80 22.31 2.32
C ALA A 169 1.24 21.00 2.91
N ALA A 170 1.96 20.38 3.85
CA ALA A 170 1.53 19.17 4.55
C ALA A 170 0.23 19.40 5.34
N ALA A 171 0.18 20.48 6.14
CA ALA A 171 -0.99 20.85 6.91
C ALA A 171 -2.19 21.17 6.01
N ALA A 172 -2.00 21.90 4.91
CA ALA A 172 -3.06 22.19 3.95
C ALA A 172 -3.63 20.91 3.30
N LEU A 173 -2.76 19.98 2.88
CA LEU A 173 -3.16 18.68 2.32
C LEU A 173 -3.91 17.81 3.35
N LEU A 174 -3.46 17.78 4.61
CA LEU A 174 -4.11 17.06 5.69
C LEU A 174 -5.49 17.65 6.05
N LEU A 175 -5.60 18.97 6.16
CA LEU A 175 -6.85 19.66 6.46
C LEU A 175 -7.86 19.51 5.31
N MET A 176 -7.44 19.67 4.06
CA MET A 176 -8.31 19.46 2.89
C MET A 176 -8.71 17.98 2.75
N GLY A 177 -7.76 17.05 2.87
CA GLY A 177 -8.03 15.60 2.79
C GLY A 177 -8.97 15.13 3.89
N GLY A 178 -8.72 15.52 5.14
CA GLY A 178 -9.59 15.23 6.27
C GLY A 178 -10.97 15.90 6.16
N GLY A 179 -11.02 17.15 5.69
CA GLY A 179 -12.27 17.88 5.42
C GLY A 179 -13.15 17.19 4.37
N LEU A 180 -12.56 16.73 3.26
CA LEU A 180 -13.23 15.96 2.21
C LEU A 180 -13.80 14.62 2.75
N LEU A 181 -13.09 13.97 3.67
CA LEU A 181 -13.54 12.75 4.34
C LEU A 181 -14.69 13.00 5.33
N CYS A 182 -14.67 14.13 6.04
CA CYS A 182 -15.75 14.55 6.93
C CYS A 182 -17.01 15.02 6.17
N TRP A 183 -16.85 15.66 5.00
CA TRP A 183 -17.99 16.12 4.17
C TRP A 183 -18.81 14.95 3.60
N ASN A 184 -18.24 13.75 3.51
CA ASN A 184 -18.89 12.50 3.07
C ASN A 184 -19.90 11.95 4.10
N CYS A 185 -20.53 12.82 4.92
CA CYS A 185 -21.60 12.46 5.82
C CYS A 185 -22.83 11.97 5.03
N PRO A 186 -23.33 10.74 5.23
CA PRO A 186 -24.68 10.41 4.80
C PRO A 186 -25.66 11.29 5.58
N PRO A 187 -26.72 11.85 4.94
CA PRO A 187 -27.71 12.61 5.68
C PRO A 187 -28.30 11.73 6.79
N LYS A 188 -28.52 12.31 7.97
CA LYS A 188 -29.41 11.70 8.97
C LYS A 188 -30.77 11.55 8.31
N HIS A 189 -31.06 10.36 7.80
CA HIS A 189 -32.44 9.96 7.59
C HIS A 189 -33.10 10.11 8.95
N HIS A 190 -34.11 10.97 9.02
CA HIS A 190 -34.87 11.11 10.25
C HIS A 190 -35.33 9.71 10.66
N GLN A 191 -35.24 9.40 11.95
CA GLN A 191 -36.00 8.29 12.49
C GLN A 191 -37.47 8.67 12.31
N HIS A 192 -38.04 8.33 11.15
CA HIS A 192 -39.44 7.99 11.09
C HIS A 192 -39.59 6.85 12.11
N PRO A 193 -40.27 7.07 13.25
CA PRO A 193 -40.54 5.97 14.16
C PRO A 193 -41.27 4.91 13.34
N HIS A 194 -40.90 3.65 13.52
CA HIS A 194 -41.54 2.55 12.79
C HIS A 194 -43.05 2.59 13.07
N TYR A 195 -43.83 3.12 12.13
CA TYR A 195 -45.26 2.89 12.09
C TYR A 195 -45.45 1.42 11.71
N VAL A 196 -45.38 0.57 12.72
CA VAL A 196 -45.94 -0.77 12.65
C VAL A 196 -47.46 -0.58 12.52
N PRO A 197 -48.08 -0.90 11.38
CA PRO A 197 -49.53 -0.93 11.30
C PRO A 197 -50.01 -1.94 12.33
N LYS A 198 -50.63 -1.44 13.40
CA LYS A 198 -51.11 -2.24 14.51
C LYS A 198 -52.41 -2.91 14.05
N PHE A 199 -52.27 -4.02 13.31
CA PHE A 199 -53.40 -4.83 12.89
C PHE A 199 -54.16 -5.30 14.13
N THR A 200 -55.28 -4.65 14.42
CA THR A 200 -56.24 -5.14 15.40
C THR A 200 -56.87 -6.42 14.84
N PRO A 201 -56.74 -7.58 15.51
CA PRO A 201 -57.42 -8.78 15.06
C PRO A 201 -58.93 -8.53 15.14
N VAL A 202 -59.62 -8.67 14.01
CA VAL A 202 -61.08 -8.71 13.99
C VAL A 202 -61.51 -9.90 14.83
N LYS A 203 -62.38 -9.67 15.83
CA LYS A 203 -62.99 -10.75 16.61
C LYS A 203 -63.87 -11.60 15.70
N SER A 204 -63.34 -12.72 15.22
CA SER A 204 -64.16 -13.80 14.67
C SER A 204 -64.92 -14.49 15.82
N HIS A 205 -66.24 -14.59 15.67
CA HIS A 205 -67.08 -15.32 16.61
C HIS A 205 -66.73 -16.81 16.57
N SER A 206 -66.53 -17.41 17.74
CA SER A 206 -66.38 -18.86 17.86
C SER A 206 -67.75 -19.54 17.75
N SER A 207 -67.86 -20.51 16.85
CA SER A 207 -68.85 -21.59 16.92
C SER A 207 -68.10 -22.93 16.96
N ASN A 208 -68.37 -23.72 18.00
CA ASN A 208 -67.73 -25.01 18.21
C ASN A 208 -68.30 -26.07 17.25
N LEU A 209 -67.42 -26.82 16.58
CA LEU A 209 -67.55 -28.28 16.48
C LEU A 209 -66.19 -28.89 16.09
N GLY A 210 -65.63 -29.75 16.95
CA GLY A 210 -64.29 -30.32 16.76
C GLY A 210 -64.32 -31.77 16.29
N THR A 211 -63.19 -32.26 15.75
CA THR A 211 -62.97 -33.69 15.51
C THR A 211 -61.51 -34.09 15.78
N LYS A 212 -61.31 -35.37 16.12
CA LYS A 212 -60.11 -35.96 16.72
C LYS A 212 -58.92 -36.13 15.75
N ILE A 213 -57.73 -36.17 16.36
CA ILE A 213 -56.48 -36.75 15.81
C ILE A 213 -56.65 -38.26 15.61
N LEU A 214 -56.07 -38.82 14.54
CA LEU A 214 -55.79 -40.26 14.40
C LEU A 214 -54.47 -40.49 13.64
N PHE A 215 -53.69 -41.47 14.10
CA PHE A 215 -52.37 -41.87 13.58
C PHE A 215 -52.45 -43.24 12.88
N GLY A 216 -51.59 -43.49 11.89
CA GLY A 216 -51.28 -44.83 11.33
C GLY A 216 -51.23 -44.88 9.78
N GLN A 217 -50.60 -45.87 9.12
CA GLN A 217 -49.54 -46.81 9.53
C GLN A 217 -48.92 -47.48 8.26
N LYS A 218 -47.61 -47.79 8.29
CA LYS A 218 -46.88 -48.92 7.62
C LYS A 218 -47.14 -49.38 6.15
N ASN A 219 -46.04 -49.51 5.36
CA ASN A 219 -45.48 -50.75 4.74
C ASN A 219 -44.86 -50.60 3.31
N SER A 220 -44.01 -51.58 2.93
CA SER A 220 -43.07 -51.70 1.78
C SER A 220 -43.44 -52.96 0.92
N PRO A 221 -42.63 -53.59 0.00
CA PRO A 221 -41.30 -53.31 -0.61
C PRO A 221 -41.16 -53.65 -2.14
N ASP A 222 -39.90 -53.88 -2.61
CA ASP A 222 -39.37 -54.76 -3.71
C ASP A 222 -38.62 -54.03 -4.89
N ASN A 223 -37.60 -54.55 -5.63
CA ASN A 223 -36.39 -55.40 -5.38
C ASN A 223 -35.54 -55.53 -6.69
N ARG A 224 -34.25 -55.94 -6.58
CA ARG A 224 -33.35 -56.68 -7.54
C ARG A 224 -32.03 -56.03 -8.02
N THR A 225 -30.93 -56.62 -7.51
CA THR A 225 -29.67 -57.11 -8.17
C THR A 225 -29.11 -56.38 -9.41
N ALA A 226 -27.85 -55.91 -9.48
CA ALA A 226 -26.54 -56.50 -9.14
C ALA A 226 -25.99 -57.55 -10.13
N LEU A 227 -25.11 -57.12 -11.07
CA LEU A 227 -23.99 -57.89 -11.64
C LEU A 227 -23.11 -57.03 -12.59
N LEU A 228 -21.86 -57.48 -12.79
CA LEU A 228 -20.78 -56.96 -13.66
C LEU A 228 -19.69 -56.08 -13.02
N LEU A 229 -18.95 -56.69 -12.08
CA LEU A 229 -17.52 -56.43 -11.89
C LEU A 229 -16.72 -57.44 -12.74
N TYR A 230 -16.21 -57.06 -13.92
CA TYR A 230 -14.98 -57.61 -14.52
C TYR A 230 -14.60 -56.87 -15.83
N SER A 231 -13.30 -56.83 -16.16
CA SER A 231 -12.67 -56.09 -17.28
C SER A 231 -12.73 -54.54 -17.17
N GLU A 232 -11.70 -53.76 -17.54
CA GLU A 232 -10.36 -54.13 -18.00
C GLU A 232 -9.30 -53.10 -17.57
N ARG A 233 -8.12 -53.59 -17.20
CA ARG A 233 -7.02 -52.80 -16.59
C ARG A 233 -5.90 -52.56 -17.62
N ALA A 234 -6.19 -51.82 -18.71
CA ALA A 234 -5.21 -51.64 -19.80
C ALA A 234 -5.42 -50.40 -20.70
N SER A 235 -4.98 -49.20 -20.30
CA SER A 235 -4.67 -48.09 -21.25
C SER A 235 -3.86 -46.89 -20.69
N GLU A 236 -3.28 -46.97 -19.49
CA GLU A 236 -2.66 -45.83 -18.77
C GLU A 236 -1.36 -45.22 -19.36
N ARG A 237 -0.94 -45.57 -20.59
CA ARG A 237 0.41 -45.24 -21.11
C ARG A 237 0.50 -44.32 -22.33
N ALA A 238 -0.61 -43.76 -22.84
CA ALA A 238 -0.61 -42.89 -24.03
C ALA A 238 -0.81 -41.38 -23.77
N VAL A 239 -1.14 -40.97 -22.54
CA VAL A 239 -1.54 -39.57 -22.23
C VAL A 239 -0.37 -38.66 -21.82
N SER A 240 0.75 -39.22 -21.34
CA SER A 240 1.85 -38.46 -20.72
C SER A 240 2.59 -37.49 -21.67
N LEU A 241 2.64 -37.75 -22.97
CA LEU A 241 3.41 -36.94 -23.92
C LEU A 241 2.69 -35.70 -24.44
N ARG A 242 1.37 -35.54 -24.21
CA ARG A 242 0.62 -34.34 -24.61
C ARG A 242 0.59 -33.24 -23.52
N GLN A 243 1.04 -33.52 -22.30
CA GLN A 243 1.03 -32.54 -21.20
C GLN A 243 2.18 -31.52 -21.29
N SER A 244 3.36 -31.92 -21.77
CA SER A 244 4.58 -31.09 -21.77
C SER A 244 4.49 -29.81 -22.63
N TRP A 245 3.77 -29.82 -23.75
CA TRP A 245 3.70 -28.65 -24.66
C TRP A 245 2.70 -27.56 -24.25
N THR A 246 1.82 -27.85 -23.29
CA THR A 246 0.90 -26.85 -22.71
C THR A 246 1.49 -26.11 -21.50
N GLU A 247 2.71 -26.44 -21.10
CA GLU A 247 3.35 -25.95 -19.87
C GLU A 247 4.04 -24.58 -20.04
N SER A 248 4.33 -24.16 -21.28
CA SER A 248 5.13 -22.95 -21.56
C SER A 248 4.33 -21.65 -21.81
N ARG A 249 2.99 -21.66 -21.73
CA ARG A 249 2.16 -20.44 -21.88
C ARG A 249 1.36 -20.02 -20.65
N ASN A 250 1.32 -20.85 -19.61
CA ASN A 250 0.78 -20.51 -18.30
C ASN A 250 1.91 -20.38 -17.29
N SER A 251 2.66 -19.28 -17.34
CA SER A 251 3.48 -18.80 -16.22
C SER A 251 2.61 -18.25 -15.07
N SER A 252 1.53 -18.98 -14.74
CA SER A 252 0.83 -18.85 -13.48
C SER A 252 1.72 -19.45 -12.41
N VAL A 253 2.36 -18.58 -11.62
CA VAL A 253 3.17 -18.92 -10.44
C VAL A 253 2.50 -20.06 -9.69
N SER A 254 3.14 -21.24 -9.70
CA SER A 254 2.58 -22.44 -9.07
C SER A 254 2.56 -22.20 -7.55
N CYS A 255 1.36 -21.94 -7.03
CA CYS A 255 1.11 -21.74 -5.60
C CYS A 255 1.24 -23.09 -4.88
N ARG A 256 2.45 -23.66 -4.84
CA ARG A 256 2.74 -24.95 -4.20
C ARG A 256 2.71 -24.77 -2.69
N GLU A 257 1.61 -25.26 -2.14
CA GLU A 257 1.25 -25.16 -0.73
C GLU A 257 2.33 -25.79 0.17
N ARG A 258 2.94 -24.97 1.03
CA ARG A 258 3.65 -25.45 2.22
C ARG A 258 3.10 -24.74 3.44
N SER A 259 2.48 -25.54 4.30
CA SER A 259 1.65 -25.15 5.43
C SER A 259 2.46 -24.60 6.60
N LEU A 260 2.80 -23.31 6.54
CA LEU A 260 3.17 -22.51 7.72
C LEU A 260 2.22 -21.30 7.82
N PHE A 261 1.67 -21.08 9.02
CA PHE A 261 0.62 -20.11 9.35
C PHE A 261 -0.75 -20.32 8.67
N THR A 262 -1.63 -21.00 9.41
CA THR A 262 -3.11 -20.97 9.33
C THR A 262 -3.68 -19.61 9.77
N MET A 263 -3.16 -18.52 9.21
CA MET A 263 -3.82 -17.22 9.26
C MET A 263 -4.86 -17.12 8.14
N GLY A 264 -6.04 -16.57 8.46
CA GLY A 264 -7.05 -16.24 7.46
C GLY A 264 -6.48 -15.29 6.40
N ARG A 265 -6.92 -15.42 5.14
CA ARG A 265 -6.30 -14.70 4.02
C ARG A 265 -6.19 -13.19 4.21
N ILE A 266 -7.22 -12.56 4.81
CA ILE A 266 -7.22 -11.13 5.13
C ILE A 266 -6.05 -10.78 6.05
N ALA A 267 -5.76 -11.61 7.06
CA ALA A 267 -4.61 -11.41 7.95
C ALA A 267 -3.27 -11.61 7.21
N LYS A 268 -3.18 -12.51 6.22
CA LYS A 268 -1.97 -12.67 5.39
C LYS A 268 -1.76 -11.44 4.48
N GLU A 269 -2.80 -10.97 3.80
CA GLU A 269 -2.74 -9.74 2.97
C GLU A 269 -2.34 -8.51 3.82
N VAL A 270 -2.98 -8.31 4.97
CA VAL A 270 -2.68 -7.19 5.89
C VAL A 270 -1.28 -7.30 6.50
N ALA A 271 -0.83 -8.50 6.89
CA ALA A 271 0.54 -8.71 7.36
C ALA A 271 1.56 -8.39 6.26
N GLY A 272 1.30 -8.83 5.01
CA GLY A 272 2.13 -8.48 3.85
C GLY A 272 2.21 -6.97 3.61
N GLN A 273 1.09 -6.25 3.74
CA GLN A 273 1.06 -4.78 3.64
C GLN A 273 1.88 -4.10 4.75
N ILE A 274 1.73 -4.52 6.02
CA ILE A 274 2.45 -3.95 7.16
C ILE A 274 3.96 -4.18 7.02
N LEU A 275 4.39 -5.41 6.68
CA LEU A 275 5.81 -5.72 6.46
C LEU A 275 6.39 -4.93 5.29
N SER A 276 5.63 -4.78 4.19
CA SER A 276 6.05 -3.97 3.05
C SER A 276 6.19 -2.49 3.41
N PHE A 277 5.33 -1.96 4.29
CA PHE A 277 5.40 -0.58 4.76
C PHE A 277 6.63 -0.33 5.63
N ILE A 278 6.90 -1.21 6.60
CA ILE A 278 8.10 -1.16 7.45
C ILE A 278 9.36 -1.25 6.58
N GLY A 279 9.38 -2.17 5.61
CA GLY A 279 10.44 -2.30 4.63
C GLY A 279 10.66 -1.01 3.83
N PHE A 280 9.60 -0.39 3.31
CA PHE A 280 9.68 0.85 2.54
C PHE A 280 10.25 2.03 3.36
N ILE A 281 9.82 2.19 4.61
CA ILE A 281 10.43 3.17 5.54
C ILE A 281 11.92 2.86 5.73
N GLY A 282 12.28 1.59 5.94
CA GLY A 282 13.68 1.16 6.09
C GLY A 282 14.56 1.49 4.88
N VAL A 283 14.04 1.37 3.65
CA VAL A 283 14.77 1.80 2.44
C VAL A 283 14.94 3.31 2.39
N ALA A 284 13.90 4.09 2.75
CA ALA A 284 13.99 5.55 2.81
C ALA A 284 15.04 6.02 3.85
N VAL A 285 15.06 5.38 5.03
CA VAL A 285 16.08 5.60 6.07
C VAL A 285 17.48 5.22 5.59
N THR A 286 17.63 4.06 4.93
CA THR A 286 18.91 3.61 4.33
C THR A 286 19.44 4.58 3.28
N CYS A 287 18.54 5.18 2.49
CA CYS A 287 18.88 6.21 1.51
C CYS A 287 19.34 7.52 2.15
N GLY A 288 18.67 7.97 3.21
CA GLY A 288 18.94 9.27 3.85
C GLY A 288 20.14 9.26 4.81
N ILE A 289 20.44 8.13 5.47
CA ILE A 289 21.50 8.04 6.48
C ILE A 289 22.90 7.99 5.84
N PRO A 290 23.86 8.84 6.25
CA PRO A 290 25.19 8.91 5.66
C PRO A 290 26.18 7.87 6.20
N MET A 291 25.71 6.74 6.74
CA MET A 291 26.51 5.73 7.44
C MET A 291 26.61 4.43 6.62
N TRP A 292 27.06 4.50 5.36
CA TRP A 292 27.21 3.32 4.50
C TRP A 292 28.56 2.61 4.69
N ARG A 293 29.66 3.36 4.80
CA ARG A 293 30.97 2.82 5.22
C ARG A 293 31.52 3.66 6.37
N VAL A 294 32.30 3.03 7.25
CA VAL A 294 32.97 3.69 8.38
C VAL A 294 34.47 3.48 8.23
N THR A 295 35.26 4.49 8.58
CA THR A 295 36.73 4.38 8.67
C THR A 295 37.20 5.10 9.92
N SER A 296 38.00 4.43 10.74
CA SER A 296 38.43 4.92 12.04
C SER A 296 39.93 5.20 12.02
N TYR A 297 40.29 6.48 11.96
CA TYR A 297 41.68 6.96 11.87
C TYR A 297 42.28 7.08 13.28
N ILE A 298 42.42 5.94 13.97
CA ILE A 298 42.94 5.87 15.33
C ILE A 298 44.24 5.05 15.32
N GLY A 299 45.38 5.68 15.63
CA GLY A 299 46.67 4.98 15.71
C GLY A 299 47.84 5.91 16.00
N ALA A 300 48.99 5.33 16.36
CA ALA A 300 50.14 6.03 16.93
C ALA A 300 50.76 7.13 16.04
N ASN A 301 50.56 7.06 14.71
CA ASN A 301 51.11 8.01 13.74
C ASN A 301 50.11 9.10 13.31
N ILE A 302 48.95 9.21 13.97
CA ILE A 302 47.87 10.12 13.55
C ILE A 302 47.67 11.20 14.62
N VAL A 303 47.82 12.47 14.22
CA VAL A 303 47.85 13.63 15.12
C VAL A 303 46.50 13.87 15.83
N THR A 304 45.38 13.49 15.20
CA THR A 304 44.03 13.57 15.79
C THR A 304 43.18 12.37 15.37
N GLY A 305 42.57 11.69 16.36
CA GLY A 305 41.62 10.62 16.10
C GLY A 305 40.32 11.15 15.48
N GLN A 306 39.92 10.57 14.34
CA GLN A 306 38.70 10.95 13.61
C GLN A 306 37.99 9.71 13.03
N ILE A 307 36.66 9.76 12.96
CA ILE A 307 35.82 8.71 12.37
C ILE A 307 35.13 9.28 11.13
N ILE A 308 35.41 8.71 9.95
CA ILE A 308 34.83 9.15 8.68
C ILE A 308 33.73 8.18 8.25
N TRP A 309 32.56 8.72 7.99
CA TRP A 309 31.36 8.05 7.52
C TRP A 309 31.15 8.41 6.04
N ASP A 310 31.34 7.44 5.14
CA ASP A 310 30.94 7.61 3.75
C ASP A 310 29.46 7.26 3.63
N GLY A 311 28.66 8.24 3.22
CA GLY A 311 27.25 8.10 2.91
C GLY A 311 26.96 8.15 1.42
N LEU A 312 25.74 7.74 1.05
CA LEU A 312 25.31 7.74 -0.35
C LEU A 312 25.32 9.17 -0.95
N TRP A 313 24.90 10.17 -0.18
CA TRP A 313 24.75 11.58 -0.63
C TRP A 313 25.83 12.54 -0.09
N MET A 314 26.38 12.24 1.09
CA MET A 314 27.33 13.07 1.81
C MET A 314 28.38 12.20 2.51
N ASN A 315 29.61 12.70 2.64
CA ASN A 315 30.64 12.14 3.53
C ASN A 315 30.64 12.97 4.82
N CYS A 316 30.84 12.34 5.98
CA CYS A 316 30.86 13.01 7.28
C CYS A 316 32.03 12.57 8.16
N VAL A 317 32.82 13.54 8.65
CA VAL A 317 33.95 13.33 9.56
C VAL A 317 33.53 13.73 10.98
N MET A 318 33.60 12.80 11.94
CA MET A 318 33.41 13.10 13.36
C MET A 318 34.78 13.20 14.04
N GLN A 319 35.04 14.36 14.65
CA GLN A 319 36.27 14.61 15.42
C GLN A 319 36.09 14.16 16.88
N SER A 320 37.21 13.98 17.60
CA SER A 320 37.21 13.66 19.05
C SER A 320 36.49 14.68 19.93
N THR A 321 36.27 15.91 19.43
CA THR A 321 35.46 16.98 20.05
C THR A 321 33.94 16.72 19.99
N GLY A 322 33.49 15.66 19.31
CA GLY A 322 32.08 15.36 19.08
C GLY A 322 31.43 16.19 17.95
N GLN A 323 32.19 17.02 17.23
CA GLN A 323 31.69 17.76 16.08
C GLN A 323 31.69 16.89 14.81
N MET A 324 30.57 16.85 14.10
CA MET A 324 30.39 16.09 12.86
C MET A 324 30.42 17.05 11.64
N GLN A 325 31.51 17.02 10.87
CA GLN A 325 31.66 17.77 9.63
C GLN A 325 31.23 16.93 8.43
N CYS A 326 30.01 17.14 7.96
CA CYS A 326 29.57 16.58 6.69
C CYS A 326 30.01 17.45 5.49
N LYS A 327 30.02 16.86 4.31
CA LYS A 327 30.19 17.53 3.01
C LYS A 327 29.33 16.83 1.97
N LEU A 328 28.60 17.60 1.17
CA LEU A 328 27.79 17.05 0.09
C LEU A 328 28.70 16.59 -1.05
N ASN A 329 28.44 15.40 -1.59
CA ASN A 329 29.22 14.83 -2.70
C ASN A 329 28.67 15.32 -4.04
N GLU A 330 28.93 16.61 -4.34
CA GLU A 330 28.50 17.33 -5.54
C GLU A 330 29.25 16.93 -6.82
N SER A 331 30.56 16.66 -6.71
CA SER A 331 31.39 16.27 -7.85
C SER A 331 31.34 14.75 -8.05
N VAL A 332 30.55 14.32 -9.03
CA VAL A 332 30.42 12.90 -9.45
C VAL A 332 31.80 12.26 -9.71
N MET A 333 32.76 13.01 -10.26
CA MET A 333 34.13 12.56 -10.52
C MET A 333 34.98 12.21 -9.28
N ARG A 334 34.57 12.57 -8.05
CA ARG A 334 35.28 12.18 -6.82
C ARG A 334 34.65 11.01 -6.06
N LEU A 335 33.49 10.51 -6.49
CA LEU A 335 32.80 9.40 -5.84
C LEU A 335 33.22 8.06 -6.44
N SER A 336 33.40 7.03 -5.60
CA SER A 336 33.62 5.67 -6.12
C SER A 336 32.46 5.22 -7.00
N PRO A 337 32.70 4.58 -8.17
CA PRO A 337 31.66 4.25 -9.14
C PRO A 337 30.55 3.37 -8.55
N ASP A 338 30.88 2.50 -7.58
CA ASP A 338 29.91 1.68 -6.84
C ASP A 338 28.81 2.52 -6.18
N LEU A 339 29.18 3.64 -5.53
CA LEU A 339 28.24 4.54 -4.85
C LEU A 339 27.43 5.36 -5.86
N GLN A 340 27.98 5.68 -7.03
CA GLN A 340 27.23 6.34 -8.10
C GLN A 340 26.13 5.40 -8.66
N ALA A 341 26.46 4.12 -8.89
CA ALA A 341 25.48 3.12 -9.28
C ALA A 341 24.43 2.89 -8.18
N ALA A 342 24.86 2.84 -6.91
CA ALA A 342 23.96 2.71 -5.77
C ALA A 342 22.94 3.85 -5.68
N ARG A 343 23.32 5.11 -5.95
CA ARG A 343 22.38 6.27 -5.93
C ARG A 343 21.17 6.02 -6.84
N ALA A 344 21.42 5.59 -8.07
CA ALA A 344 20.35 5.30 -9.04
C ALA A 344 19.49 4.11 -8.59
N LEU A 345 20.12 3.00 -8.20
CA LEU A 345 19.41 1.78 -7.78
C LEU A 345 18.51 2.02 -6.55
N VAL A 346 18.99 2.76 -5.55
CA VAL A 346 18.20 3.09 -4.36
C VAL A 346 17.01 4.00 -4.70
N ILE A 347 17.18 5.04 -5.52
CA ILE A 347 16.05 5.88 -5.96
C ILE A 347 15.02 5.06 -6.74
N ILE A 348 15.46 4.24 -7.70
CA ILE A 348 14.57 3.40 -8.50
C ILE A 348 13.82 2.39 -7.60
N SER A 349 14.50 1.82 -6.59
CA SER A 349 13.85 0.96 -5.60
C SER A 349 12.76 1.68 -4.81
N LEU A 350 12.98 2.94 -4.39
CA LEU A 350 11.95 3.73 -3.70
C LEU A 350 10.73 4.01 -4.59
N ILE A 351 10.94 4.31 -5.88
CA ILE A 351 9.84 4.55 -6.82
C ILE A 351 9.00 3.26 -7.00
N PHE A 352 9.63 2.11 -7.26
CA PHE A 352 8.91 0.84 -7.40
C PHE A 352 8.26 0.38 -6.09
N GLY A 353 8.92 0.59 -4.95
CA GLY A 353 8.37 0.30 -3.62
C GLY A 353 7.12 1.12 -3.32
N PHE A 354 7.15 2.43 -3.61
CA PHE A 354 5.99 3.31 -3.44
C PHE A 354 4.82 2.91 -4.36
N ILE A 355 5.09 2.70 -5.66
CA ILE A 355 4.06 2.27 -6.62
C ILE A 355 3.47 0.91 -6.22
N GLY A 356 4.32 -0.06 -5.87
CA GLY A 356 3.89 -1.38 -5.40
C GLY A 356 3.04 -1.30 -4.13
N PHE A 357 3.43 -0.48 -3.16
CA PHE A 357 2.67 -0.26 -1.92
C PHE A 357 1.29 0.36 -2.18
N VAL A 358 1.20 1.40 -3.03
CA VAL A 358 -0.07 2.02 -3.43
C VAL A 358 -0.99 1.01 -4.14
N ILE A 359 -0.46 0.21 -5.08
CA ILE A 359 -1.24 -0.81 -5.79
C ILE A 359 -1.70 -1.92 -4.83
N SER A 360 -0.90 -2.25 -3.80
CA SER A 360 -1.26 -3.25 -2.80
C SER A 360 -2.50 -2.85 -1.99
N PHE A 361 -2.70 -1.57 -1.69
CA PHE A 361 -3.95 -1.09 -1.09
C PHE A 361 -5.16 -1.26 -2.02
N ILE A 362 -5.00 -1.03 -3.32
CA ILE A 362 -6.08 -1.14 -4.32
C ILE A 362 -6.52 -2.61 -4.50
N GLY A 363 -5.59 -3.55 -4.41
CA GLY A 363 -5.85 -4.97 -4.62
C GLY A 363 -6.45 -5.72 -3.43
N ALA A 364 -6.24 -5.23 -2.20
CA ALA A 364 -6.58 -5.95 -0.96
C ALA A 364 -8.04 -6.43 -0.92
N LYS A 365 -8.32 -7.58 -0.33
CA LYS A 365 -9.70 -8.13 -0.27
C LYS A 365 -10.68 -7.25 0.47
N CYS A 366 -10.21 -6.52 1.48
CA CYS A 366 -10.99 -5.44 2.07
C CYS A 366 -11.35 -4.40 1.00
N THR A 367 -10.39 -3.88 0.24
CA THR A 367 -10.58 -2.87 -0.83
C THR A 367 -11.31 -3.40 -2.08
N GLY A 368 -12.62 -3.49 -2.00
CA GLY A 368 -13.53 -3.81 -3.10
C GLY A 368 -13.70 -2.75 -4.21
N CYS A 369 -12.66 -1.98 -4.54
CA CYS A 369 -12.70 -1.04 -5.69
C CYS A 369 -12.86 -1.77 -7.03
N LEU A 370 -12.37 -3.02 -7.12
CA LEU A 370 -12.55 -3.88 -8.28
C LEU A 370 -13.76 -4.80 -8.08
N LYS A 371 -14.74 -4.77 -8.99
CA LYS A 371 -15.95 -5.61 -8.88
C LYS A 371 -15.65 -7.12 -8.99
N ASN A 372 -14.56 -7.50 -9.67
CA ASN A 372 -14.20 -8.88 -9.95
C ASN A 372 -13.10 -9.39 -8.99
N GLU A 373 -13.36 -10.49 -8.27
CA GLU A 373 -12.39 -11.09 -7.34
C GLU A 373 -11.11 -11.56 -8.06
N SER A 374 -11.22 -12.08 -9.29
CA SER A 374 -10.06 -12.44 -10.12
C SER A 374 -9.16 -11.23 -10.44
N SER A 375 -9.75 -10.05 -10.67
CA SER A 375 -8.98 -8.83 -10.91
C SER A 375 -8.28 -8.33 -9.64
N ARG A 376 -8.94 -8.41 -8.47
CA ARG A 376 -8.31 -8.09 -7.16
C ARG A 376 -7.06 -8.93 -6.95
N ALA A 377 -7.18 -10.25 -7.09
CA ALA A 377 -6.07 -11.18 -6.90
C ALA A 377 -4.90 -10.90 -7.87
N LYS A 378 -5.19 -10.63 -9.15
CA LYS A 378 -4.16 -10.23 -10.12
C LYS A 378 -3.45 -8.93 -9.72
N VAL A 379 -4.17 -7.93 -9.23
CA VAL A 379 -3.60 -6.65 -8.79
C VAL A 379 -2.73 -6.82 -7.53
N VAL A 380 -3.14 -7.63 -6.55
CA VAL A 380 -2.31 -7.97 -5.38
C VAL A 380 -1.01 -8.68 -5.81
N ILE A 381 -1.09 -9.64 -6.72
CA ILE A 381 0.09 -10.34 -7.25
C ILE A 381 1.03 -9.36 -7.96
N ILE A 382 0.50 -8.46 -8.80
CA ILE A 382 1.29 -7.41 -9.47
C ILE A 382 1.97 -6.50 -8.44
N SER A 383 1.27 -6.04 -7.39
CA SER A 383 1.91 -5.24 -6.33
C SER A 383 3.01 -6.00 -5.58
N GLY A 384 2.78 -7.28 -5.27
CA GLY A 384 3.78 -8.12 -4.62
C GLY A 384 5.03 -8.30 -5.48
N CYS A 385 4.87 -8.50 -6.80
CA CYS A 385 5.99 -8.55 -7.74
C CYS A 385 6.77 -7.23 -7.79
N LEU A 386 6.10 -6.07 -7.81
CA LEU A 386 6.76 -4.76 -7.80
C LEU A 386 7.52 -4.52 -6.48
N ILE A 387 6.98 -4.97 -5.35
CA ILE A 387 7.64 -4.92 -4.04
C ILE A 387 8.86 -5.86 -3.99
N ILE A 388 8.79 -7.06 -4.58
CA ILE A 388 9.94 -7.97 -4.72
C ILE A 388 11.03 -7.34 -5.59
N VAL A 389 10.67 -6.71 -6.73
CA VAL A 389 11.62 -5.99 -7.58
C VAL A 389 12.29 -4.85 -6.82
N SER A 390 11.52 -4.05 -6.07
CA SER A 390 12.06 -3.03 -5.17
C SER A 390 13.06 -3.63 -4.16
N ALA A 391 12.74 -4.77 -3.56
CA ALA A 391 13.58 -5.43 -2.57
C ALA A 391 14.91 -5.93 -3.16
N VAL A 392 14.88 -6.49 -4.38
CA VAL A 392 16.09 -6.91 -5.10
C VAL A 392 16.94 -5.70 -5.50
N LEU A 393 16.31 -4.61 -5.96
CA LEU A 393 17.01 -3.38 -6.35
C LEU A 393 17.72 -2.65 -5.20
N ILE A 394 17.23 -2.76 -3.95
CA ILE A 394 17.97 -2.28 -2.77
C ILE A 394 19.02 -3.31 -2.28
N LEU A 395 18.76 -4.62 -2.42
CA LEU A 395 19.70 -5.65 -1.99
C LEU A 395 21.00 -5.62 -2.80
N ILE A 396 20.94 -5.42 -4.12
CA ILE A 396 22.10 -5.34 -5.01
C ILE A 396 23.17 -4.31 -4.52
N PRO A 397 22.87 -3.00 -4.39
CA PRO A 397 23.86 -2.01 -3.97
C PRO A 397 24.32 -2.18 -2.52
N VAL A 398 23.45 -2.69 -1.63
CA VAL A 398 23.79 -2.91 -0.21
C VAL A 398 24.75 -4.10 -0.08
N CYS A 399 24.47 -5.24 -0.71
CA CYS A 399 25.37 -6.38 -0.75
C CYS A 399 26.68 -6.08 -1.48
N TRP A 400 26.65 -5.36 -2.60
CA TRP A 400 27.86 -4.96 -3.32
C TRP A 400 28.74 -4.04 -2.47
N SER A 401 28.13 -3.03 -1.82
CA SER A 401 28.86 -2.11 -0.93
C SER A 401 29.49 -2.84 0.25
N ALA A 402 28.78 -3.82 0.84
CA ALA A 402 29.30 -4.66 1.91
C ALA A 402 30.47 -5.54 1.44
N ALA A 403 30.35 -6.18 0.26
CA ALA A 403 31.41 -6.99 -0.32
C ALA A 403 32.70 -6.18 -0.55
N VAL A 404 32.59 -4.99 -1.14
CA VAL A 404 33.74 -4.07 -1.34
C VAL A 404 34.37 -3.65 -0.01
N SER A 405 33.57 -3.34 1.02
CA SER A 405 34.11 -3.04 2.35
C SER A 405 34.84 -4.23 2.98
N ILE A 406 34.33 -5.45 2.81
CA ILE A 406 34.99 -6.68 3.32
C ILE A 406 36.30 -6.96 2.58
N THR A 407 36.36 -6.76 1.25
CA THR A 407 37.60 -6.90 0.50
C THR A 407 38.62 -5.84 0.91
N ASP A 408 38.20 -4.58 1.08
CA ASP A 408 39.06 -3.51 1.60
C ASP A 408 39.59 -3.86 3.01
N PHE A 409 38.77 -4.47 3.87
CA PHE A 409 39.18 -4.91 5.20
C PHE A 409 40.20 -6.07 5.17
N GLN A 410 40.10 -6.97 4.19
CA GLN A 410 41.01 -8.12 4.06
C GLN A 410 42.31 -7.82 3.30
N ASN A 411 42.36 -6.72 2.54
CA ASN A 411 43.52 -6.35 1.73
C ASN A 411 44.76 -6.06 2.59
N PRO A 412 45.85 -6.87 2.50
CA PRO A 412 47.06 -6.71 3.33
C PRO A 412 47.90 -5.49 2.96
N LEU A 413 47.55 -4.82 1.87
CA LEU A 413 48.14 -3.55 1.43
C LEU A 413 47.51 -2.33 2.15
N THR A 414 46.41 -2.53 2.88
CA THR A 414 45.79 -1.45 3.67
C THR A 414 46.47 -1.32 5.03
N ILE A 415 46.78 -0.08 5.42
CA ILE A 415 47.30 0.22 6.76
C ILE A 415 46.17 -0.07 7.77
N GLU A 416 46.50 -0.67 8.90
CA GLU A 416 45.51 -1.06 9.93
C GLU A 416 44.61 0.10 10.38
N THR A 417 45.13 1.32 10.41
CA THR A 417 44.41 2.57 10.73
C THR A 417 43.53 3.12 9.60
N GLN A 418 43.48 2.47 8.43
CA GLN A 418 42.68 2.84 7.25
C GLN A 418 41.58 1.82 6.94
N ARG A 419 41.37 0.84 7.81
CA ARG A 419 40.41 -0.24 7.59
C ARG A 419 38.99 0.29 7.45
N ARG A 420 38.30 -0.17 6.41
CA ARG A 420 36.88 0.13 6.16
C ARG A 420 35.99 -0.87 6.86
N GLU A 421 35.08 -0.37 7.69
CA GLU A 421 34.05 -1.14 8.36
C GLU A 421 32.68 -0.94 7.68
N ILE A 422 31.79 -1.90 7.89
CA ILE A 422 30.42 -1.89 7.37
C ILE A 422 29.59 -0.89 8.18
N GLY A 423 29.02 0.12 7.51
CA GLY A 423 28.24 1.15 8.17
C GLY A 423 26.82 0.70 8.57
N ALA A 424 26.24 1.40 9.55
CA ALA A 424 24.93 1.10 10.11
C ALA A 424 23.80 1.02 9.05
N SER A 425 23.86 1.83 7.99
CA SER A 425 22.81 1.82 6.95
C SER A 425 22.81 0.53 6.14
N ILE A 426 23.93 -0.19 6.01
CA ILE A 426 23.98 -1.47 5.29
C ILE A 426 23.15 -2.53 6.02
N TYR A 427 23.21 -2.58 7.36
CA TYR A 427 22.39 -3.48 8.17
C TYR A 427 20.89 -3.12 8.08
N ILE A 428 20.55 -1.82 8.07
CA ILE A 428 19.16 -1.35 7.84
C ILE A 428 18.71 -1.71 6.42
N GLY A 429 19.62 -1.64 5.43
CA GLY A 429 19.40 -2.06 4.04
C GLY A 429 19.08 -3.55 3.92
N TRP A 430 19.83 -4.42 4.59
CA TRP A 430 19.51 -5.86 4.63
C TRP A 430 18.20 -6.15 5.36
N ALA A 431 17.95 -5.53 6.50
CA ALA A 431 16.70 -5.70 7.23
C ALA A 431 15.48 -5.24 6.40
N SER A 432 15.57 -4.07 5.76
CA SER A 432 14.51 -3.54 4.90
C SER A 432 14.30 -4.36 3.64
N ALA A 433 15.36 -4.84 2.99
CA ALA A 433 15.28 -5.79 1.88
C ALA A 433 14.59 -7.10 2.30
N ALA A 434 14.90 -7.64 3.48
CA ALA A 434 14.25 -8.84 4.01
C ALA A 434 12.76 -8.59 4.29
N PHE A 435 12.38 -7.47 4.92
CA PHE A 435 10.98 -7.13 5.16
C PHE A 435 10.19 -6.91 3.86
N LEU A 436 10.77 -6.25 2.85
CA LEU A 436 10.16 -6.10 1.52
C LEU A 436 10.03 -7.44 0.79
N LEU A 437 11.05 -8.31 0.81
CA LEU A 437 10.98 -9.65 0.22
C LEU A 437 9.88 -10.49 0.89
N ILE A 438 9.86 -10.57 2.22
CA ILE A 438 8.85 -11.33 2.96
C ILE A 438 7.45 -10.74 2.70
N GLY A 439 7.29 -9.41 2.76
CA GLY A 439 6.03 -8.73 2.46
C GLY A 439 5.53 -9.02 1.05
N GLY A 440 6.40 -8.88 0.04
CA GLY A 440 6.09 -9.17 -1.36
C GLY A 440 5.79 -10.65 -1.65
N ILE A 441 6.49 -11.58 -1.00
CA ILE A 441 6.21 -13.03 -1.08
C ILE A 441 4.85 -13.35 -0.43
N VAL A 442 4.52 -12.76 0.73
CA VAL A 442 3.23 -12.94 1.38
C VAL A 442 2.08 -12.37 0.52
N LEU A 443 2.29 -11.24 -0.16
CA LEU A 443 1.31 -10.66 -1.08
C LEU A 443 1.14 -11.52 -2.35
N THR A 444 2.22 -11.95 -3.00
CA THR A 444 2.14 -12.82 -4.19
C THR A 444 1.54 -14.20 -3.90
N THR A 445 1.79 -14.77 -2.70
CA THR A 445 1.23 -16.06 -2.27
C THR A 445 -0.22 -15.98 -1.77
N SER A 446 -0.84 -14.80 -1.75
CA SER A 446 -2.26 -14.62 -1.39
C SER A 446 -3.24 -15.04 -2.53
N CYS A 447 -2.87 -16.08 -3.26
CA CYS A 447 -3.54 -16.66 -4.45
C CYS A 447 -5.07 -16.75 -4.30
N PRO A 448 -5.87 -16.48 -5.36
CA PRO A 448 -7.32 -16.71 -5.33
C PRO A 448 -7.59 -18.18 -4.98
N PRO A 449 -8.70 -18.52 -4.27
CA PRO A 449 -9.00 -19.93 -4.10
C PRO A 449 -9.26 -20.49 -5.50
N GLN A 450 -8.57 -21.57 -5.86
CA GLN A 450 -9.00 -22.37 -6.99
C GLN A 450 -10.45 -22.74 -6.69
N LYS A 451 -11.40 -22.35 -7.56
CA LYS A 451 -12.81 -22.67 -7.34
C LYS A 451 -12.89 -24.19 -7.16
N GLN A 452 -13.26 -24.65 -5.97
CA GLN A 452 -13.79 -26.00 -5.84
C GLN A 452 -15.01 -26.04 -6.75
N MET A 453 -14.87 -26.79 -7.84
CA MET A 453 -16.01 -27.24 -8.61
C MET A 453 -16.85 -28.06 -7.63
N TYR A 454 -18.07 -27.60 -7.34
CA TYR A 454 -18.90 -28.14 -6.25
C TYR A 454 -19.24 -29.62 -6.50
N GLY A 455 -18.36 -30.51 -6.06
CA GLY A 455 -18.64 -31.92 -5.85
C GLY A 455 -19.24 -32.08 -4.47
N TYR A 456 -20.55 -32.27 -4.40
CA TYR A 456 -21.19 -32.75 -3.16
C TYR A 456 -20.58 -34.11 -2.79
N PRO A 457 -20.13 -34.32 -1.54
CA PRO A 457 -19.58 -35.62 -1.15
C PRO A 457 -20.73 -36.63 -1.05
N GLY A 458 -20.82 -37.55 -2.02
CA GLY A 458 -21.77 -38.67 -1.91
C GLY A 458 -22.29 -39.28 -3.21
N TYR A 459 -22.14 -38.64 -4.38
CA TYR A 459 -22.60 -39.20 -5.66
C TYR A 459 -21.45 -39.41 -6.65
N PRO A 460 -21.38 -40.58 -7.32
CA PRO A 460 -20.42 -40.78 -8.40
C PRO A 460 -20.75 -39.83 -9.58
N PRO A 461 -19.74 -39.39 -10.35
CA PRO A 461 -19.97 -38.54 -11.51
C PRO A 461 -20.87 -39.26 -12.51
N ALA A 462 -21.95 -38.61 -12.95
CA ALA A 462 -22.80 -39.12 -14.02
C ALA A 462 -21.97 -39.32 -15.30
N PRO A 463 -22.15 -40.42 -16.05
CA PRO A 463 -21.41 -40.65 -17.28
C PRO A 463 -21.70 -39.54 -18.29
N VAL A 464 -20.63 -38.86 -18.73
CA VAL A 464 -20.72 -37.86 -19.80
C VAL A 464 -20.91 -38.60 -21.11
N TYR A 465 -22.17 -38.76 -21.54
CA TYR A 465 -22.47 -39.20 -22.89
C TYR A 465 -21.87 -38.19 -23.88
N PRO A 466 -21.12 -38.63 -24.91
CA PRO A 466 -20.69 -37.73 -25.97
C PRO A 466 -21.93 -37.17 -26.67
N TYR A 467 -22.12 -35.85 -26.61
CA TYR A 467 -23.19 -35.20 -27.35
C TYR A 467 -22.80 -35.20 -28.83
N ALA A 468 -23.22 -36.24 -29.56
CA ALA A 468 -23.09 -36.29 -31.00
C ALA A 468 -23.94 -35.15 -31.59
N GLY A 469 -23.26 -34.10 -32.08
CA GLY A 469 -23.92 -33.07 -32.86
C GLY A 469 -24.59 -33.70 -34.10
N PRO A 470 -25.71 -33.15 -34.58
CA PRO A 470 -26.46 -33.74 -35.69
C PRO A 470 -25.57 -33.87 -36.93
N GLN A 471 -25.32 -35.12 -37.33
CA GLN A 471 -24.64 -35.43 -38.59
C GLN A 471 -25.56 -35.03 -39.75
N TYR A 472 -25.12 -34.04 -40.52
CA TYR A 472 -25.72 -33.76 -41.83
C TYR A 472 -25.40 -34.94 -42.77
N ALA A 473 -26.36 -35.84 -42.93
CA ALA A 473 -26.33 -36.81 -44.01
C ALA A 473 -26.54 -36.08 -45.36
N PRO A 474 -25.78 -36.41 -46.41
CA PRO A 474 -26.00 -35.83 -47.73
C PRO A 474 -27.35 -36.31 -48.29
N VAL A 475 -28.28 -35.38 -48.49
CA VAL A 475 -29.57 -35.66 -49.14
C VAL A 475 -29.32 -35.99 -50.60
N TYR A 476 -29.75 -37.18 -51.02
CA TYR A 476 -29.66 -37.62 -52.42
C TYR A 476 -30.63 -36.78 -53.27
N VAL A 477 -30.10 -36.01 -54.22
CA VAL A 477 -30.90 -35.17 -55.12
C VAL A 477 -31.25 -35.94 -56.39
N PRO A 478 -32.53 -36.24 -56.68
CA PRO A 478 -32.92 -36.75 -58.01
C PRO A 478 -32.81 -35.62 -59.06
N PRO A 479 -32.42 -35.93 -60.30
CA PRO A 479 -32.10 -34.91 -61.30
C PRO A 479 -33.31 -34.05 -61.71
N SER A 480 -33.03 -32.77 -61.92
CA SER A 480 -33.97 -31.72 -62.31
C SER A 480 -34.64 -31.97 -63.65
N ASN A 481 -35.94 -31.65 -63.77
CA ASN A 481 -36.62 -31.58 -65.06
C ASN A 481 -37.59 -30.39 -65.12
N ARG A 482 -37.19 -29.33 -65.87
CA ARG A 482 -37.99 -28.13 -66.27
C ARG A 482 -38.39 -27.16 -65.12
N SER A 483 -38.61 -25.86 -65.34
CA SER A 483 -38.07 -24.87 -66.31
C SER A 483 -38.37 -23.44 -65.80
N TYR A 484 -37.52 -22.46 -66.10
CA TYR A 484 -37.57 -21.08 -65.56
C TYR A 484 -38.83 -20.26 -65.92
N THR A 485 -39.33 -19.43 -64.98
CA THR A 485 -39.45 -17.94 -65.04
C THR A 485 -40.26 -17.40 -63.83
N GLY A 486 -40.04 -16.15 -63.37
CA GLY A 486 -41.00 -15.44 -62.48
C GLY A 486 -40.49 -14.63 -61.25
N THR A 487 -39.69 -13.59 -61.48
CA THR A 487 -39.66 -12.27 -60.76
C THR A 487 -40.24 -12.02 -59.34
N ALA A 488 -39.43 -11.34 -58.51
CA ALA A 488 -39.74 -10.17 -57.62
C ALA A 488 -40.26 -10.31 -56.14
N SER A 489 -39.32 -10.11 -55.20
CA SER A 489 -39.25 -9.18 -54.03
C SER A 489 -40.47 -8.60 -53.25
N TYR A 490 -40.32 -8.55 -51.90
CA TYR A 490 -40.92 -7.59 -50.91
C TYR A 490 -42.45 -7.75 -50.58
N VAL A 491 -43.07 -7.33 -49.44
CA VAL A 491 -42.76 -6.53 -48.20
C VAL A 491 -43.51 -7.16 -46.97
N PRO A 492 -43.06 -7.08 -45.69
CA PRO A 492 -43.81 -7.58 -44.51
C PRO A 492 -44.72 -6.54 -43.81
N ASN A 493 -45.66 -6.98 -42.94
CA ASN A 493 -46.40 -6.07 -42.04
C ASN A 493 -46.76 -6.67 -40.65
N LYS A 494 -46.82 -5.78 -39.64
CA LYS A 494 -47.27 -5.94 -38.23
C LYS A 494 -48.64 -5.23 -38.04
N PRO A 495 -49.26 -5.05 -36.84
CA PRO A 495 -49.26 -5.80 -35.56
C PRO A 495 -50.68 -6.08 -34.97
N TYR A 496 -50.71 -6.73 -33.79
CA TYR A 496 -51.74 -6.89 -32.74
C TYR A 496 -53.03 -6.01 -32.69
N ALA A 497 -54.12 -6.65 -32.22
CA ALA A 497 -55.18 -6.04 -31.40
C ALA A 497 -55.84 -7.07 -30.43
N ALA A 498 -56.37 -6.59 -29.30
CA ALA A 498 -57.14 -7.34 -28.29
C ALA A 498 -57.94 -6.32 -27.41
N PRO A 499 -58.82 -6.74 -26.49
CA PRO A 499 -59.98 -7.62 -26.64
C PRO A 499 -61.28 -6.98 -26.09
N SER A 500 -62.46 -7.61 -26.19
CA SER A 500 -63.65 -7.16 -25.44
C SER A 500 -64.72 -8.22 -25.10
N ALA A 501 -65.14 -8.17 -23.83
CA ALA A 501 -66.47 -8.47 -23.24
C ALA A 501 -67.03 -9.91 -23.07
N TYR A 502 -67.60 -10.12 -21.87
CA TYR A 502 -68.49 -11.21 -21.41
C TYR A 502 -69.92 -11.02 -22.02
N ALA A 503 -70.96 -11.87 -21.89
CA ALA A 503 -71.39 -12.91 -20.93
C ALA A 503 -72.54 -13.76 -21.58
N PRO A 504 -73.41 -14.53 -20.86
CA PRO A 504 -73.27 -15.35 -19.65
C PRO A 504 -73.64 -16.85 -19.92
N ALA A 505 -73.78 -17.66 -18.86
CA ALA A 505 -73.97 -19.12 -18.91
C ALA A 505 -75.42 -19.61 -18.93
N GLN A 506 -75.62 -20.88 -19.32
CA GLN A 506 -76.71 -21.75 -18.83
C GLN A 506 -76.28 -23.24 -18.84
N TYR A 507 -76.74 -23.99 -17.83
CA TYR A 507 -76.49 -25.43 -17.61
C TYR A 507 -77.33 -26.32 -18.54
N PRO A 508 -76.99 -27.61 -18.66
CA PRO A 508 -77.76 -28.62 -17.93
C PRO A 508 -76.93 -29.42 -16.89
#